data_AF-A0A4Y2CBM4-F1
#
_entry.id   AF-A0A4Y2CBM4-F1
#
_cell.length_a   1.000
_cell.length_b   1.000
_cell.length_c   1.000
_cell.angle_alpha   90.00
_cell.angle_beta   90.00
_cell.angle_gamma   90.00
#
_symmetry.space_group_name_H-M   'P 1'
#
loop_
_entity.id
_entity.type
_entity.pdbx_description
1 polymer ?
#
loop_
_entity_poly.entity_id
_entity_poly.type
_entity_poly.pdbx_seq_one_letter_code
_entity_poly.pdbx_strand_id
1 'polypeptide(L)'
;MCREGILSLPNNSFAEEELTCLATWKEGSAHYLVGKMKPRKSYAVPHGDENYYRCFVYEKDKDTFDISQSADPTCDGLVSPRDGSRIMKLTKTKHPTSGCQFPSWVTLTHHWHTLDGRMSYYFSHRNTSYRIVHQHSGHAETKVTCTDEVSSTPNSTTVVAYSMQGCSNGFVCLTFHQREKHIIEIQTGEFARRPHDACSSPRYDSGGMDYITLVAPSATVIALCPQLVETNGLRIAANKNHIRSDQCQDSAVKVVGCRSHDSLEFLSTCETVREHMTFQCQGTWEENGRNYLIAGLKGSKVRYCFAKGSYDDSPEADAAGLSRFCCCFRKVCYGLTLQNR
;
A
#
# COMPACT_ATOMS: atom_id res chain seq x y z
N MET A 1 24.24 5.84 -8.49
CA MET A 1 23.81 5.59 -7.09
C MET A 1 22.62 6.46 -6.73
N CYS A 2 22.65 7.75 -7.09
CA CYS A 2 21.45 8.59 -7.11
C CYS A 2 21.02 8.94 -8.54
N ARG A 3 19.88 8.37 -8.97
CA ARG A 3 18.95 9.00 -9.94
C ARG A 3 17.64 9.03 -9.17
N GLU A 4 17.37 10.15 -8.51
CA GLU A 4 16.25 10.34 -7.58
C GLU A 4 16.11 9.19 -6.56
N GLY A 5 17.00 9.19 -5.57
CA GLY A 5 17.02 8.15 -4.55
C GLY A 5 17.50 8.68 -3.22
N ILE A 6 16.88 8.16 -2.16
CA ILE A 6 17.37 8.25 -0.79
C ILE A 6 18.46 7.18 -0.63
N LEU A 7 19.51 7.47 0.16
CA LEU A 7 20.53 6.50 0.55
C LEU A 7 20.67 6.45 2.08
N SER A 8 20.66 5.26 2.66
CA SER A 8 20.91 5.02 4.08
C SER A 8 22.38 4.70 4.28
N LEU A 9 23.08 5.52 5.07
CA LEU A 9 24.48 5.30 5.39
C LEU A 9 24.62 4.73 6.81
N PRO A 10 25.37 3.61 7.01
CA PRO A 10 25.64 3.10 8.34
C PRO A 10 26.63 4.03 9.07
N ASN A 11 26.26 4.49 10.26
CA ASN A 11 27.15 5.20 11.18
C ASN A 11 27.72 4.23 12.22
N ASN A 12 28.90 4.55 12.76
CA ASN A 12 29.57 3.77 13.80
C ASN A 12 28.92 4.00 15.19
N SER A 13 28.19 5.10 15.35
CA SER A 13 27.14 5.25 16.37
C SER A 13 25.80 4.74 15.82
N PHE A 14 24.89 4.32 16.69
CA PHE A 14 23.59 3.69 16.35
C PHE A 14 22.57 4.57 15.56
N ALA A 15 23.00 5.67 14.95
CA ALA A 15 22.18 6.55 14.13
C ALA A 15 22.15 6.11 12.66
N GLU A 16 20.96 5.86 12.12
CA GLU A 16 20.77 5.79 10.67
C GLU A 16 20.70 7.20 10.09
N GLU A 17 21.46 7.47 9.04
CA GLU A 17 21.49 8.77 8.35
C GLU A 17 20.92 8.64 6.95
N GLU A 18 20.03 9.57 6.59
CA GLU A 18 19.29 9.60 5.34
C GLU A 18 19.84 10.69 4.42
N LEU A 19 20.43 10.29 3.29
CA LEU A 19 20.99 11.21 2.29
C LEU A 19 19.97 11.45 1.16
N THR A 20 19.52 12.69 1.02
CA THR A 20 18.76 13.17 -0.16
C THR A 20 19.74 13.75 -1.18
N CYS A 21 19.91 13.10 -2.33
CA CYS A 21 20.80 13.59 -3.39
C CYS A 21 20.20 14.80 -4.13
N LEU A 22 21.00 15.85 -4.33
CA LEU A 22 20.59 17.11 -4.96
C LEU A 22 21.21 17.29 -6.35
N ALA A 23 22.49 16.97 -6.50
CA ALA A 23 23.22 17.06 -7.76
C ALA A 23 24.27 15.94 -7.86
N THR A 24 24.62 15.57 -9.09
CA THR A 24 25.72 14.64 -9.38
C THR A 24 26.48 15.11 -10.61
N TRP A 25 27.81 15.05 -10.59
CA TRP A 25 28.66 15.31 -11.75
C TRP A 25 29.82 14.30 -11.80
N LYS A 26 30.66 14.42 -12.83
CA LYS A 26 31.81 13.53 -13.06
C LYS A 26 32.99 14.35 -13.54
N GLU A 27 34.17 14.07 -12.99
CA GLU A 27 35.42 14.71 -13.38
C GLU A 27 36.53 13.64 -13.36
N GLY A 28 37.17 13.40 -14.51
CA GLY A 28 38.13 12.29 -14.67
C GLY A 28 37.50 10.90 -14.46
N SER A 29 38.12 10.08 -13.59
CA SER A 29 37.58 8.79 -13.12
C SER A 29 36.53 8.95 -12.02
N ALA A 30 36.67 10.02 -11.21
CA ALA A 30 35.87 10.28 -10.03
C ALA A 30 34.47 10.78 -10.37
N HIS A 31 33.50 10.36 -9.56
CA HIS A 31 32.12 10.84 -9.62
C HIS A 31 31.82 11.59 -8.33
N TYR A 32 31.07 12.66 -8.46
CA TYR A 32 30.78 13.58 -7.36
C TYR A 32 29.28 13.69 -7.17
N LEU A 33 28.85 13.88 -5.92
CA LEU A 33 27.48 14.23 -5.59
C LEU A 33 27.44 15.21 -4.43
N VAL A 34 26.43 16.07 -4.44
CA VAL A 34 26.05 16.88 -3.27
C VAL A 34 24.68 16.42 -2.82
N GLY A 35 24.51 16.26 -1.51
CA GLY A 35 23.24 15.85 -0.92
C GLY A 35 23.05 16.40 0.47
N LYS A 36 21.78 16.38 0.90
CA LYS A 36 21.34 16.79 2.22
C LYS A 36 21.19 15.56 3.11
N MET A 37 22.02 15.45 4.13
CA MET A 37 21.95 14.42 5.16
C MET A 37 20.94 14.80 6.23
N LYS A 38 20.08 13.87 6.64
CA LYS A 38 19.19 14.02 7.79
C LYS A 38 19.32 12.81 8.72
N PRO A 39 19.59 12.99 10.02
CA PRO A 39 19.55 11.87 10.98
C PRO A 39 18.11 11.35 11.15
N ARG A 40 17.89 10.04 11.06
CA ARG A 40 16.55 9.43 11.21
C ARG A 40 15.96 9.51 12.63
N LYS A 41 16.78 9.79 13.65
CA LYS A 41 16.41 9.68 15.08
C LYS A 41 16.85 10.82 15.99
N SER A 42 17.33 11.96 15.47
CA SER A 42 17.55 13.12 16.35
C SER A 42 16.24 13.88 16.56
N TYR A 43 15.88 14.13 17.82
CA TYR A 43 14.98 15.23 18.17
C TYR A 43 15.47 16.52 17.48
N ALA A 44 14.54 17.33 16.97
CA ALA A 44 14.88 18.49 16.18
C ALA A 44 15.67 19.53 17.00
N VAL A 45 17.00 19.53 16.86
CA VAL A 45 17.87 20.60 17.35
C VAL A 45 17.83 21.72 16.30
N PRO A 46 17.36 22.93 16.63
CA PRO A 46 17.24 24.03 15.68
C PRO A 46 18.61 24.71 15.48
N HIS A 47 19.52 24.03 14.78
CA HIS A 47 20.76 24.61 14.27
C HIS A 47 20.76 24.59 12.74
N GLY A 48 21.35 25.62 12.13
CA GLY A 48 21.05 26.06 10.77
C GLY A 48 21.18 25.00 9.68
N ASP A 49 20.39 25.16 8.62
CA ASP A 49 20.22 24.18 7.53
C ASP A 49 21.53 23.81 6.82
N GLU A 50 22.53 24.70 6.87
CA GLU A 50 23.88 24.55 6.34
C GLU A 50 24.59 23.28 6.85
N ASN A 51 24.34 22.89 8.10
CA ASN A 51 24.96 21.70 8.71
C ASN A 51 24.53 20.38 8.06
N TYR A 52 23.49 20.37 7.23
CA TYR A 52 22.98 19.16 6.58
C TYR A 52 23.55 18.90 5.18
N TYR A 53 24.15 19.87 4.51
CA TYR A 53 24.68 19.67 3.16
C TYR A 53 26.08 19.04 3.23
N ARG A 54 26.32 18.02 2.41
CA ARG A 54 27.62 17.36 2.28
C ARG A 54 27.91 16.98 0.84
N CYS A 55 29.19 17.04 0.51
CA CYS A 55 29.73 16.64 -0.77
C CYS A 55 30.37 15.26 -0.63
N PHE A 56 30.24 14.43 -1.64
CA PHE A 56 30.83 13.11 -1.67
C PHE A 56 31.49 12.87 -3.02
N VAL A 57 32.70 12.31 -2.98
CA VAL A 57 33.39 11.79 -4.16
C VAL A 57 33.41 10.27 -4.06
N TYR A 58 33.16 9.58 -5.18
CA TYR A 58 33.15 8.13 -5.23
C TYR A 58 33.76 7.57 -6.50
N GLU A 59 34.40 6.43 -6.34
CA GLU A 59 34.85 5.55 -7.43
C GLU A 59 34.19 4.18 -7.29
N LYS A 60 33.97 3.53 -8.43
CA LYS A 60 33.29 2.23 -8.50
C LYS A 60 34.28 1.15 -8.94
N ASP A 61 34.60 0.23 -8.03
CA ASP A 61 35.31 -1.02 -8.36
C ASP A 61 34.34 -2.21 -8.30
N LYS A 62 33.97 -2.73 -9.49
CA LYS A 62 33.07 -3.88 -9.70
C LYS A 62 31.71 -3.73 -8.99
N ASP A 63 31.55 -4.35 -7.82
CA ASP A 63 30.35 -4.33 -6.96
C ASP A 63 30.54 -3.50 -5.69
N THR A 64 31.68 -2.80 -5.57
CA THR A 64 32.03 -1.93 -4.45
C THR A 64 32.14 -0.48 -4.91
N PHE A 65 31.78 0.43 -4.01
CA PHE A 65 31.94 1.86 -4.17
C PHE A 65 32.80 2.35 -3.01
N ASP A 66 33.99 2.87 -3.33
CA ASP A 66 34.81 3.60 -2.38
C ASP A 66 34.33 5.05 -2.43
N ILE A 67 33.91 5.59 -1.28
CA ILE A 67 33.24 6.88 -1.15
C ILE A 67 33.91 7.68 -0.05
N SER A 68 34.15 8.97 -0.27
CA SER A 68 34.55 9.89 0.79
C SER A 68 33.60 11.08 0.87
N GLN A 69 33.40 11.57 2.10
CA GLN A 69 32.48 12.64 2.47
C GLN A 69 33.25 13.87 2.99
N SER A 70 32.87 15.07 2.57
CA SER A 70 33.41 16.34 3.11
C SER A 70 33.11 16.53 4.61
N ALA A 71 33.94 17.30 5.31
CA ALA A 71 33.67 17.66 6.71
C ALA A 71 32.44 18.58 6.83
N ASP A 72 32.31 19.49 5.87
CA ASP A 72 31.43 20.65 5.84
C ASP A 72 30.83 20.83 4.40
N PRO A 73 30.03 21.88 4.12
CA PRO A 73 29.34 22.01 2.83
C PRO A 73 30.16 22.68 1.71
N THR A 74 31.43 23.06 1.93
CA THR A 74 32.27 23.75 0.91
C THR A 74 32.69 22.85 -0.25
N CYS A 75 32.74 21.52 -0.03
CA CYS A 75 33.38 20.53 -0.89
C CYS A 75 34.91 20.63 -1.01
N ASP A 76 35.57 21.58 -0.33
CA ASP A 76 36.99 21.84 -0.50
C ASP A 76 37.86 20.65 -0.05
N GLY A 77 38.94 20.40 -0.80
CA GLY A 77 39.89 19.31 -0.54
C GLY A 77 39.41 17.89 -0.89
N LEU A 78 38.16 17.70 -1.31
CA LEU A 78 37.59 16.39 -1.60
C LEU A 78 37.94 15.87 -3.02
N VAL A 79 39.23 15.64 -3.29
CA VAL A 79 39.72 15.31 -4.65
C VAL A 79 39.72 13.82 -4.99
N SER A 80 39.76 12.92 -4.01
CA SER A 80 39.64 11.48 -4.22
C SER A 80 38.82 10.78 -3.13
N PRO A 81 38.36 9.53 -3.34
CA PRO A 81 37.66 8.72 -2.34
C PRO A 81 38.46 8.38 -1.07
N ARG A 82 39.63 8.98 -0.86
CA ARG A 82 40.50 8.77 0.31
C ARG A 82 40.80 10.04 1.11
N ASP A 83 40.35 11.22 0.67
CA ASP A 83 40.84 12.50 1.23
C ASP A 83 39.84 13.20 2.18
N GLY A 84 38.55 12.89 2.07
CA GLY A 84 37.50 13.47 2.92
C GLY A 84 37.44 12.90 4.35
N SER A 85 36.69 13.62 5.20
CA SER A 85 36.60 13.38 6.65
C SER A 85 36.01 12.02 7.07
N ARG A 86 35.19 11.41 6.21
CA ARG A 86 34.62 10.08 6.42
C ARG A 86 34.70 9.27 5.13
N ILE A 87 35.52 8.24 5.15
CA ILE A 87 35.71 7.28 4.06
C ILE A 87 34.84 6.05 4.35
N MET A 88 34.11 5.58 3.34
CA MET A 88 33.16 4.47 3.42
C MET A 88 33.32 3.57 2.18
N LYS A 89 33.32 2.26 2.39
CA LYS A 89 33.26 1.27 1.31
C LYS A 89 31.88 0.63 1.29
N LEU A 90 31.04 1.03 0.32
CA LEU A 90 29.72 0.44 0.14
C LEU A 90 29.81 -0.76 -0.80
N THR A 91 29.44 -1.93 -0.31
CA THR A 91 29.24 -3.12 -1.16
C THR A 91 27.78 -3.17 -1.60
N LYS A 92 27.52 -3.49 -2.87
CA LYS A 92 26.15 -3.75 -3.31
C LYS A 92 25.70 -5.07 -2.69
N THR A 93 24.75 -5.01 -1.75
CA THR A 93 24.08 -6.21 -1.27
C THR A 93 23.43 -6.92 -2.45
N LYS A 94 23.71 -8.22 -2.61
CA LYS A 94 23.00 -9.05 -3.57
C LYS A 94 21.52 -9.02 -3.17
N HIS A 95 20.66 -8.46 -4.01
CA HIS A 95 19.22 -8.57 -3.80
C HIS A 95 18.88 -10.06 -3.66
N PRO A 96 18.08 -10.47 -2.65
CA PRO A 96 17.75 -11.87 -2.48
C PRO A 96 17.14 -12.41 -3.78
N THR A 97 17.73 -13.50 -4.25
CA THR A 97 17.22 -14.26 -5.39
C THR A 97 15.87 -14.86 -5.01
N SER A 98 14.95 -14.92 -5.96
CA SER A 98 13.65 -15.54 -5.72
C SER A 98 13.80 -17.04 -5.50
N GLY A 99 13.36 -17.55 -4.35
CA GLY A 99 13.27 -18.98 -4.06
C GLY A 99 11.88 -19.59 -4.37
N CYS A 100 10.85 -18.75 -4.49
CA CYS A 100 9.48 -19.16 -4.81
C CYS A 100 8.85 -18.37 -5.96
N GLN A 101 7.69 -18.84 -6.42
CA GLN A 101 6.77 -18.11 -7.30
C GLN A 101 5.49 -17.79 -6.53
N PHE A 102 4.87 -16.65 -6.81
CA PHE A 102 3.55 -16.32 -6.31
C PHE A 102 2.49 -17.26 -6.93
N PRO A 103 1.37 -17.53 -6.24
CA PRO A 103 0.35 -18.44 -6.72
C PRO A 103 -0.20 -18.07 -8.10
N SER A 104 -0.46 -19.07 -8.93
CA SER A 104 -0.95 -18.88 -10.29
C SER A 104 -2.22 -18.02 -10.35
N TRP A 105 -3.14 -18.19 -9.40
CA TRP A 105 -4.38 -17.42 -9.28
C TRP A 105 -4.15 -15.93 -8.94
N VAL A 106 -3.12 -15.59 -8.17
CA VAL A 106 -2.70 -14.19 -7.94
C VAL A 106 -2.12 -13.60 -9.22
N THR A 107 -1.29 -14.38 -9.93
CA THR A 107 -0.57 -13.88 -11.12
C THR A 107 -1.39 -13.86 -12.40
N LEU A 108 -2.57 -14.50 -12.43
CA LEU A 108 -3.39 -14.74 -13.62
C LEU A 108 -3.64 -13.48 -14.48
N THR A 109 -3.93 -12.34 -13.85
CA THR A 109 -4.19 -11.07 -14.54
C THR A 109 -2.94 -10.22 -14.76
N HIS A 110 -1.82 -10.58 -14.12
CA HIS A 110 -0.59 -9.81 -13.92
C HIS A 110 -0.74 -8.38 -13.37
N HIS A 111 -1.95 -7.84 -13.26
CA HIS A 111 -2.24 -6.47 -12.87
C HIS A 111 -3.47 -6.43 -11.96
N TRP A 112 -3.31 -5.74 -10.84
CA TRP A 112 -4.34 -5.46 -9.85
C TRP A 112 -4.25 -4.00 -9.41
N HIS A 113 -5.31 -3.49 -8.81
CA HIS A 113 -5.29 -2.18 -8.14
C HIS A 113 -6.17 -2.21 -6.89
N THR A 114 -5.97 -1.26 -5.99
CA THR A 114 -6.82 -1.07 -4.79
C THR A 114 -8.20 -0.54 -5.16
N LEU A 115 -9.20 -0.75 -4.30
CA LEU A 115 -10.58 -0.28 -4.54
C LEU A 115 -10.68 1.23 -4.80
N ASP A 116 -9.87 2.04 -4.11
CA ASP A 116 -9.74 3.49 -4.28
C ASP A 116 -8.91 3.91 -5.52
N GLY A 117 -8.33 2.95 -6.23
CA GLY A 117 -7.44 3.14 -7.37
C GLY A 117 -6.07 3.73 -7.05
N ARG A 118 -5.73 4.05 -5.80
CA ARG A 118 -4.49 4.79 -5.48
C ARG A 118 -3.22 3.99 -5.72
N MET A 119 -3.28 2.66 -5.61
CA MET A 119 -2.14 1.77 -5.77
C MET A 119 -2.42 0.69 -6.83
N SER A 120 -1.46 0.48 -7.73
CA SER A 120 -1.48 -0.56 -8.75
C SER A 120 -0.35 -1.55 -8.53
N TYR A 121 -0.66 -2.84 -8.60
CA TYR A 121 0.24 -3.96 -8.35
C TYR A 121 0.50 -4.70 -9.68
N TYR A 122 1.76 -4.78 -10.10
CA TYR A 122 2.20 -5.39 -11.36
C TYR A 122 3.07 -6.60 -11.10
N PHE A 123 2.56 -7.80 -11.36
CA PHE A 123 3.26 -9.07 -11.21
C PHE A 123 4.10 -9.38 -12.47
N SER A 124 5.37 -9.67 -12.26
CA SER A 124 6.31 -10.05 -13.33
C SER A 124 5.89 -11.34 -14.04
N HIS A 125 6.19 -11.47 -15.34
CA HIS A 125 5.91 -12.67 -16.13
C HIS A 125 6.59 -13.97 -15.64
N ARG A 126 7.59 -13.86 -14.76
CA ARG A 126 8.23 -15.02 -14.13
C ARG A 126 7.53 -15.46 -12.83
N ASN A 127 6.50 -14.72 -12.41
CA ASN A 127 5.73 -14.93 -11.18
C ASN A 127 6.56 -14.84 -9.88
N THR A 128 7.83 -14.41 -9.92
CA THR A 128 8.71 -14.36 -8.75
C THR A 128 8.75 -13.01 -8.02
N SER A 129 8.25 -11.94 -8.66
CA SER A 129 8.26 -10.58 -8.13
C SER A 129 7.06 -9.77 -8.59
N TYR A 130 6.67 -8.77 -7.80
CA TYR A 130 5.72 -7.72 -8.21
C TYR A 130 6.22 -6.33 -7.83
N ARG A 131 5.62 -5.30 -8.42
CA ARG A 131 5.86 -3.89 -8.07
C ARG A 131 4.57 -3.19 -7.70
N ILE A 132 4.63 -2.27 -6.73
CA ILE A 132 3.53 -1.40 -6.32
C ILE A 132 3.84 0.02 -6.78
N VAL A 133 2.94 0.58 -7.58
CA VAL A 133 3.02 1.93 -8.13
C VAL A 133 1.89 2.76 -7.55
N HIS A 134 2.20 3.91 -6.98
CA HIS A 134 1.21 4.88 -6.51
C HIS A 134 0.79 5.79 -7.66
N GLN A 135 -0.51 5.95 -7.92
CA GLN A 135 -1.00 6.76 -9.05
C GLN A 135 -0.78 8.26 -8.87
N HIS A 136 -0.56 8.73 -7.64
CA HIS A 136 -0.36 10.14 -7.32
C HIS A 136 0.89 10.30 -6.45
N SER A 137 1.79 11.19 -6.88
CA SER A 137 3.05 11.65 -6.23
C SER A 137 4.29 10.72 -6.28
N GLY A 138 5.46 11.35 -6.16
CA GLY A 138 6.79 10.74 -6.22
C GLY A 138 7.20 9.93 -4.98
N HIS A 139 6.31 9.04 -4.53
CA HIS A 139 6.69 7.97 -3.62
C HIS A 139 7.55 6.94 -4.37
N ALA A 140 8.60 6.43 -3.70
CA ALA A 140 9.45 5.41 -4.29
C ALA A 140 8.66 4.13 -4.60
N GLU A 141 8.84 3.60 -5.82
CA GLU A 141 8.23 2.34 -6.26
C GLU A 141 8.61 1.19 -5.31
N THR A 142 7.62 0.46 -4.81
CA THR A 142 7.87 -0.69 -3.94
C THR A 142 8.07 -1.94 -4.80
N LYS A 143 9.22 -2.60 -4.69
CA LYS A 143 9.47 -3.89 -5.34
C LYS A 143 9.45 -5.01 -4.31
N VAL A 144 8.71 -6.08 -4.61
CA VAL A 144 8.57 -7.26 -3.74
C VAL A 144 9.01 -8.51 -4.50
N THR A 145 9.80 -9.38 -3.86
CA THR A 145 10.35 -10.62 -4.47
C THR A 145 10.08 -11.82 -3.54
N CYS A 146 9.43 -12.86 -4.05
CA CYS A 146 9.11 -14.08 -3.31
C CYS A 146 10.41 -14.79 -2.87
N THR A 147 10.62 -14.97 -1.56
CA THR A 147 11.80 -15.66 -1.01
C THR A 147 11.45 -17.12 -0.75
N ASP A 148 10.52 -17.41 0.16
CA ASP A 148 10.09 -18.77 0.52
C ASP A 148 8.56 -18.87 0.61
N GLU A 149 7.99 -20.01 0.26
CA GLU A 149 6.58 -20.34 0.53
C GLU A 149 6.46 -21.00 1.90
N VAL A 150 5.58 -20.49 2.76
CA VAL A 150 5.43 -20.96 4.16
C VAL A 150 4.27 -21.93 4.31
N SER A 151 3.13 -21.59 3.71
CA SER A 151 1.94 -22.43 3.70
C SER A 151 1.06 -22.09 2.51
N SER A 152 0.39 -23.09 1.95
CA SER A 152 -0.51 -22.92 0.82
C SER A 152 -1.74 -23.79 1.01
N THR A 153 -2.91 -23.16 0.91
CA THR A 153 -4.24 -23.74 1.01
C THR A 153 -5.04 -23.34 -0.24
N PRO A 154 -6.16 -24.01 -0.58
CA PRO A 154 -6.91 -23.72 -1.79
C PRO A 154 -7.32 -22.24 -1.94
N ASN A 155 -7.61 -21.56 -0.83
CA ASN A 155 -8.11 -20.18 -0.82
C ASN A 155 -7.10 -19.18 -0.21
N SER A 156 -5.92 -19.61 0.24
CA SER A 156 -4.97 -18.72 0.91
C SER A 156 -3.54 -19.25 0.87
N THR A 157 -2.58 -18.39 0.50
CA THR A 157 -1.14 -18.74 0.47
C THR A 157 -0.33 -17.70 1.24
N THR A 158 0.53 -18.17 2.14
CA THR A 158 1.46 -17.36 2.93
C THR A 158 2.89 -17.56 2.45
N VAL A 159 3.59 -16.46 2.18
CA VAL A 159 4.97 -16.44 1.69
C VAL A 159 5.82 -15.44 2.49
N VAL A 160 7.10 -15.73 2.63
CA VAL A 160 8.11 -14.73 2.99
C VAL A 160 8.58 -14.07 1.71
N ALA A 161 8.48 -12.74 1.64
CA ALA A 161 8.98 -11.97 0.51
C ALA A 161 9.94 -10.88 0.97
N TYR A 162 10.93 -10.55 0.15
CA TYR A 162 11.78 -9.39 0.37
C TYR A 162 11.15 -8.17 -0.30
N SER A 163 10.81 -7.17 0.48
CA SER A 163 10.22 -5.91 0.05
C SER A 163 11.25 -4.79 0.12
N MET A 164 11.23 -3.91 -0.89
CA MET A 164 12.08 -2.72 -1.01
C MET A 164 11.21 -1.53 -1.38
N GLN A 165 11.15 -0.51 -0.53
CA GLN A 165 10.48 0.76 -0.77
C GLN A 165 11.46 1.91 -0.52
N GLY A 166 12.02 2.45 -1.61
CA GLY A 166 13.11 3.42 -1.54
C GLY A 166 14.29 2.88 -0.74
N CYS A 167 14.58 3.51 0.40
CA CYS A 167 15.66 3.08 1.30
C CYS A 167 15.26 2.00 2.32
N SER A 168 13.96 1.87 2.63
CA SER A 168 13.46 0.89 3.58
C SER A 168 13.34 -0.47 2.88
N ASN A 169 14.00 -1.49 3.42
CA ASN A 169 13.96 -2.84 2.89
C ASN A 169 14.04 -3.89 4.00
N GLY A 170 13.55 -5.09 3.70
CA GLY A 170 13.56 -6.22 4.62
C GLY A 170 12.65 -7.35 4.15
N PHE A 171 12.65 -8.44 4.90
CA PHE A 171 11.72 -9.54 4.70
C PHE A 171 10.37 -9.20 5.34
N VAL A 172 9.28 -9.50 4.66
CA VAL A 172 7.90 -9.31 5.16
C VAL A 172 7.14 -10.61 4.97
N CYS A 173 6.25 -10.94 5.89
CA CYS A 173 5.26 -11.98 5.67
C CYS A 173 4.12 -11.42 4.83
N LEU A 174 3.70 -12.17 3.81
CA LEU A 174 2.54 -11.85 2.99
C LEU A 174 1.59 -13.04 3.00
N THR A 175 0.33 -12.83 3.36
CA THR A 175 -0.73 -13.81 3.08
C THR A 175 -1.66 -13.24 2.03
N PHE A 176 -1.82 -13.98 0.94
CA PHE A 176 -2.82 -13.72 -0.10
C PHE A 176 -4.04 -14.58 0.18
N HIS A 177 -5.23 -13.99 0.15
CA HIS A 177 -6.50 -14.71 0.25
C HIS A 177 -7.27 -14.58 -1.07
N GLN A 178 -7.69 -15.70 -1.64
CA GLN A 178 -8.55 -15.74 -2.80
C GLN A 178 -10.01 -15.59 -2.35
N ARG A 179 -10.67 -14.50 -2.76
CA ARG A 179 -12.10 -14.29 -2.50
C ARG A 179 -12.93 -14.63 -3.73
N GLU A 180 -12.48 -14.16 -4.88
CA GLU A 180 -13.01 -14.48 -6.20
C GLU A 180 -11.86 -14.59 -7.21
N LYS A 181 -12.16 -15.03 -8.45
CA LYS A 181 -11.15 -15.09 -9.54
C LYS A 181 -10.51 -13.72 -9.88
N HIS A 182 -11.15 -12.62 -9.49
CA HIS A 182 -10.76 -11.24 -9.78
C HIS A 182 -10.87 -10.32 -8.55
N ILE A 183 -11.06 -10.89 -7.34
CA ILE A 183 -10.93 -10.18 -6.05
C ILE A 183 -10.04 -11.03 -5.15
N ILE A 184 -8.93 -10.44 -4.71
CA ILE A 184 -8.02 -11.04 -3.74
C ILE A 184 -7.80 -10.06 -2.61
N GLU A 185 -7.38 -10.55 -1.45
CA GLU A 185 -6.95 -9.71 -0.34
C GLU A 185 -5.51 -10.05 0.03
N ILE A 186 -4.72 -9.04 0.37
CA ILE A 186 -3.34 -9.24 0.82
C ILE A 186 -3.16 -8.65 2.22
N GLN A 187 -2.66 -9.46 3.15
CA GLN A 187 -2.14 -9.03 4.44
C GLN A 187 -0.62 -8.88 4.34
N THR A 188 -0.05 -7.87 5.00
CA THR A 188 1.39 -7.60 5.01
C THR A 188 1.86 -7.37 6.44
N GLY A 189 2.80 -8.21 6.90
CA GLY A 189 3.44 -8.07 8.21
C GLY A 189 4.54 -7.00 8.25
N GLU A 190 5.11 -6.82 9.44
CA GLU A 190 6.22 -5.89 9.65
C GLU A 190 7.54 -6.35 9.02
N PHE A 191 8.45 -5.40 8.79
CA PHE A 191 9.80 -5.69 8.28
C PHE A 191 10.65 -6.46 9.29
N ALA A 192 11.18 -7.60 8.85
CA ALA A 192 12.18 -8.41 9.51
C ALA A 192 13.54 -8.34 8.80
N ARG A 193 14.61 -8.56 9.58
CA ARG A 193 15.99 -8.59 9.06
C ARG A 193 16.39 -9.94 8.45
N ARG A 194 15.67 -11.01 8.77
CA ARG A 194 15.92 -12.38 8.31
C ARG A 194 14.62 -13.02 7.79
N PRO A 195 14.68 -13.99 6.86
CA PRO A 195 13.48 -14.63 6.33
C PRO A 195 12.62 -15.31 7.40
N HIS A 196 13.23 -16.10 8.31
CA HIS A 196 12.51 -16.84 9.35
C HIS A 196 11.79 -15.95 10.38
N ASP A 197 12.30 -14.74 10.61
CA ASP A 197 11.72 -13.79 11.55
C ASP A 197 10.45 -13.10 10.99
N ALA A 198 10.20 -13.17 9.68
CA ALA A 198 9.18 -12.38 8.99
C ALA A 198 7.74 -12.83 9.31
N CYS A 199 7.47 -14.13 9.24
CA CYS A 199 6.16 -14.72 9.56
C CYS A 199 6.01 -15.13 11.04
N SER A 200 6.93 -14.69 11.91
CA SER A 200 6.90 -14.99 13.34
C SER A 200 6.25 -13.85 14.14
N SER A 201 5.46 -14.20 15.16
CA SER A 201 4.92 -13.24 16.12
C SER A 201 6.06 -12.50 16.84
N PRO A 202 5.95 -11.18 17.10
CA PRO A 202 4.79 -10.31 16.88
C PRO A 202 4.73 -9.64 15.50
N ARG A 203 5.69 -9.90 14.59
CA ARG A 203 5.77 -9.22 13.27
C ARG A 203 4.67 -9.63 12.31
N TYR A 204 4.10 -10.81 12.53
CA TYR A 204 2.95 -11.29 11.78
C TYR A 204 1.97 -12.02 12.69
N ASP A 205 0.70 -11.63 12.56
CA ASP A 205 -0.48 -12.33 13.06
C ASP A 205 -1.61 -12.12 12.05
N SER A 206 -2.19 -13.21 11.53
CA SER A 206 -3.28 -13.13 10.56
C SER A 206 -4.56 -12.54 11.13
N GLY A 207 -4.74 -12.54 12.46
CA GLY A 207 -5.86 -11.87 13.13
C GLY A 207 -5.66 -10.35 13.28
N GLY A 208 -4.42 -9.91 13.45
CA GLY A 208 -4.05 -8.52 13.74
C GLY A 208 -3.71 -7.66 12.52
N MET A 209 -3.31 -8.25 11.39
CA MET A 209 -2.91 -7.48 10.20
C MET A 209 -4.10 -7.00 9.38
N ASP A 210 -4.10 -5.70 9.04
CA ASP A 210 -4.99 -5.14 8.03
C ASP A 210 -4.80 -5.88 6.70
N TYR A 211 -5.90 -6.10 5.97
CA TYR A 211 -5.83 -6.63 4.61
C TYR A 211 -6.16 -5.51 3.62
N ILE A 212 -5.66 -5.67 2.40
CA ILE A 212 -5.86 -4.74 1.30
C ILE A 212 -6.60 -5.50 0.19
N THR A 213 -7.85 -5.11 -0.09
CA THR A 213 -8.61 -5.69 -1.20
C THR A 213 -8.07 -5.19 -2.54
N LEU A 214 -7.65 -6.14 -3.37
CA LEU A 214 -7.15 -5.92 -4.72
C LEU A 214 -8.13 -6.51 -5.74
N VAL A 215 -8.30 -5.78 -6.84
CA VAL A 215 -9.31 -6.05 -7.86
C VAL A 215 -8.68 -6.00 -9.25
N ALA A 216 -9.12 -6.90 -10.12
CA ALA A 216 -8.65 -6.91 -11.50
C ALA A 216 -9.23 -5.72 -12.33
N PRO A 217 -8.55 -5.32 -13.42
CA PRO A 217 -9.12 -4.40 -14.42
C PRO A 217 -10.46 -4.92 -14.95
N SER A 218 -11.52 -4.10 -14.84
CA SER A 218 -12.93 -4.52 -14.93
C SER A 218 -13.46 -4.63 -16.36
N ALA A 219 -12.68 -5.17 -17.30
CA ALA A 219 -13.08 -5.15 -18.71
C ALA A 219 -14.24 -6.10 -19.05
N THR A 220 -14.44 -7.18 -18.27
CA THR A 220 -15.39 -8.26 -18.63
C THR A 220 -16.12 -8.94 -17.47
N VAL A 221 -15.75 -8.68 -16.20
CA VAL A 221 -16.36 -9.40 -15.07
C VAL A 221 -17.65 -8.73 -14.63
N ILE A 222 -18.75 -9.40 -14.95
CA ILE A 222 -20.10 -9.11 -14.49
C ILE A 222 -20.46 -10.22 -13.50
N ALA A 223 -20.55 -9.90 -12.21
CA ALA A 223 -21.07 -10.82 -11.21
C ALA A 223 -22.56 -10.57 -10.99
N LEU A 224 -23.30 -11.62 -10.61
CA LEU A 224 -24.66 -11.46 -10.14
C LEU A 224 -24.63 -10.65 -8.84
N CYS A 225 -25.38 -9.55 -8.79
CA CYS A 225 -25.64 -8.87 -7.53
C CYS A 225 -26.41 -9.82 -6.61
N PRO A 226 -26.08 -9.85 -5.30
CA PRO A 226 -26.90 -10.59 -4.35
C PRO A 226 -28.30 -9.98 -4.37
N GLN A 227 -29.35 -10.83 -4.34
CA GLN A 227 -30.73 -10.37 -4.43
C GLN A 227 -31.13 -9.62 -3.14
N LEU A 228 -30.76 -8.34 -3.08
CA LEU A 228 -31.27 -7.38 -2.13
C LEU A 228 -32.75 -7.16 -2.48
N VAL A 229 -33.62 -7.88 -1.77
CA VAL A 229 -35.07 -7.68 -1.76
C VAL A 229 -35.35 -6.18 -1.60
N GLU A 230 -36.39 -5.67 -2.26
CA GLU A 230 -36.83 -4.27 -2.17
C GLU A 230 -37.27 -3.92 -0.74
N THR A 231 -36.32 -3.64 0.15
CA THR A 231 -36.61 -3.19 1.51
C THR A 231 -36.85 -1.70 1.49
N ASN A 232 -38.11 -1.30 1.67
CA ASN A 232 -38.51 0.09 1.89
C ASN A 232 -37.87 0.64 3.18
N GLY A 233 -36.65 1.19 3.07
CA GLY A 233 -35.98 1.87 4.18
C GLY A 233 -34.60 1.35 4.58
N LEU A 234 -33.85 0.72 3.67
CA LEU A 234 -32.44 0.38 3.88
C LEU A 234 -31.61 1.66 4.07
N ARG A 235 -31.43 2.09 5.33
CA ARG A 235 -30.70 3.33 5.66
C ARG A 235 -29.21 3.11 5.49
N ILE A 236 -28.58 4.09 4.84
CA ILE A 236 -27.14 4.13 4.65
C ILE A 236 -26.55 5.17 5.58
N ALA A 237 -25.72 4.72 6.52
CA ALA A 237 -24.88 5.59 7.32
C ALA A 237 -23.72 6.13 6.45
N ALA A 238 -24.00 7.15 5.64
CA ALA A 238 -23.01 7.82 4.82
C ALA A 238 -22.08 8.67 5.71
N ASN A 239 -20.82 8.26 5.87
CA ASN A 239 -19.83 9.13 6.49
C ASN A 239 -19.53 10.32 5.55
N LYS A 240 -19.23 11.49 6.13
CA LYS A 240 -19.41 12.86 5.61
C LYS A 240 -18.74 13.24 4.27
N ASN A 241 -18.08 12.32 3.56
CA ASN A 241 -17.10 12.68 2.53
C ASN A 241 -17.43 12.24 1.08
N HIS A 242 -18.44 11.42 0.79
CA HIS A 242 -18.61 10.87 -0.59
C HIS A 242 -20.03 10.72 -1.18
N ILE A 243 -21.08 11.01 -0.43
CA ILE A 243 -22.38 11.41 -1.01
C ILE A 243 -22.47 12.92 -0.76
N ARG A 244 -23.20 13.69 -1.58
CA ARG A 244 -23.55 15.11 -1.28
C ARG A 244 -24.60 15.20 -0.17
N SER A 245 -24.36 14.46 0.90
CA SER A 245 -25.14 14.38 2.13
C SER A 245 -24.76 15.48 3.11
N ASP A 246 -23.73 16.28 2.79
CA ASP A 246 -23.47 17.58 3.42
C ASP A 246 -24.65 18.55 3.24
N GLN A 247 -25.43 18.39 2.15
CA GLN A 247 -26.65 19.16 1.89
C GLN A 247 -27.94 18.48 2.37
N CYS A 248 -27.87 17.24 2.88
CA CYS A 248 -29.02 16.49 3.35
C CYS A 248 -28.81 16.01 4.79
N GLN A 249 -29.25 16.81 5.78
CA GLN A 249 -29.44 16.31 7.15
C GLN A 249 -30.58 15.27 7.14
N ASP A 250 -30.30 14.07 7.69
CA ASP A 250 -31.26 12.96 7.87
C ASP A 250 -32.01 12.41 6.64
N SER A 251 -31.51 12.60 5.41
CA SER A 251 -32.14 11.98 4.25
C SER A 251 -32.05 10.46 4.28
N ALA A 252 -33.21 9.80 4.30
CA ALA A 252 -33.31 8.37 4.08
C ALA A 252 -32.96 8.04 2.61
N VAL A 253 -31.68 7.77 2.34
CA VAL A 253 -31.25 7.17 1.07
C VAL A 253 -32.04 5.89 0.85
N LYS A 254 -32.74 5.79 -0.28
CA LYS A 254 -33.49 4.60 -0.64
C LYS A 254 -32.62 3.75 -1.55
N VAL A 255 -32.18 2.61 -1.03
CA VAL A 255 -31.66 1.54 -1.88
C VAL A 255 -32.83 1.06 -2.74
N VAL A 256 -32.72 1.26 -4.05
CA VAL A 256 -33.62 0.58 -5.00
C VAL A 256 -32.96 -0.76 -5.30
N GLY A 257 -33.74 -1.83 -5.23
CA GLY A 257 -33.24 -3.18 -5.46
C GLY A 257 -32.59 -3.32 -6.85
N CYS A 258 -31.92 -4.46 -7.06
CA CYS A 258 -31.20 -4.72 -8.30
C CYS A 258 -32.14 -4.61 -9.52
N ARG A 259 -32.02 -3.53 -10.31
CA ARG A 259 -32.86 -3.32 -11.51
C ARG A 259 -32.51 -4.28 -12.65
N SER A 260 -31.28 -4.78 -12.66
CA SER A 260 -30.83 -5.91 -13.45
C SER A 260 -30.05 -6.86 -12.54
N HIS A 261 -29.86 -8.11 -12.97
CA HIS A 261 -29.14 -9.10 -12.18
C HIS A 261 -27.67 -8.73 -11.87
N ASP A 262 -27.11 -7.71 -12.52
CA ASP A 262 -25.72 -7.27 -12.41
C ASP A 262 -25.52 -5.81 -11.94
N SER A 263 -26.61 -5.07 -11.70
CA SER A 263 -26.53 -3.68 -11.24
C SER A 263 -27.35 -3.39 -9.99
N LEU A 264 -26.76 -2.56 -9.12
CA LEU A 264 -27.34 -2.08 -7.87
C LEU A 264 -27.55 -0.56 -7.98
N GLU A 265 -28.73 -0.07 -7.63
CA GLU A 265 -29.07 1.35 -7.77
C GLU A 265 -29.37 2.02 -6.43
N PHE A 266 -28.72 3.16 -6.18
CA PHE A 266 -29.01 3.99 -5.02
C PHE A 266 -29.74 5.25 -5.48
N LEU A 267 -30.92 5.50 -4.89
CA LEU A 267 -31.63 6.77 -5.02
C LEU A 267 -31.51 7.54 -3.71
N SER A 268 -30.73 8.60 -3.71
CA SER A 268 -30.77 9.61 -2.65
C SER A 268 -31.82 10.65 -3.01
N THR A 269 -32.83 10.81 -2.16
CA THR A 269 -33.88 11.82 -2.32
C THR A 269 -34.00 12.62 -1.03
N CYS A 270 -33.60 13.89 -1.08
CA CYS A 270 -33.87 14.90 -0.05
C CYS A 270 -34.53 16.13 -0.71
N GLU A 271 -34.93 17.15 0.06
CA GLU A 271 -35.80 18.24 -0.44
C GLU A 271 -35.24 18.96 -1.68
N THR A 272 -33.91 19.13 -1.73
CA THR A 272 -33.20 19.86 -2.80
C THR A 272 -32.40 18.95 -3.73
N VAL A 273 -32.21 17.66 -3.39
CA VAL A 273 -31.28 16.75 -4.09
C VAL A 273 -31.97 15.46 -4.49
N ARG A 274 -31.84 15.10 -5.77
CA ARG A 274 -32.17 13.77 -6.31
C ARG A 274 -30.93 13.22 -7.02
N GLU A 275 -30.22 12.32 -6.36
CA GLU A 275 -29.05 11.63 -6.93
C GLU A 275 -29.39 10.17 -7.23
N HIS A 276 -28.99 9.72 -8.42
CA HIS A 276 -29.09 8.34 -8.87
C HIS A 276 -27.69 7.81 -9.15
N MET A 277 -27.30 6.75 -8.43
CA MET A 277 -26.00 6.11 -8.59
C MET A 277 -26.20 4.64 -8.97
N THR A 278 -25.77 4.27 -10.18
CA THR A 278 -25.76 2.88 -10.64
C THR A 278 -24.37 2.28 -10.40
N PHE A 279 -24.32 1.18 -9.64
CA PHE A 279 -23.12 0.39 -9.42
C PHE A 279 -23.23 -0.93 -10.18
N GLN A 280 -22.11 -1.40 -10.73
CA GLN A 280 -22.01 -2.71 -11.38
C GLN A 280 -21.35 -3.69 -10.41
N CYS A 281 -22.02 -4.80 -10.11
CA CYS A 281 -21.51 -5.82 -9.19
C CYS A 281 -20.34 -6.56 -9.82
N GLN A 282 -19.22 -6.64 -9.09
CA GLN A 282 -17.99 -7.29 -9.53
C GLN A 282 -17.77 -8.63 -8.84
N GLY A 283 -18.20 -8.82 -7.59
CA GLY A 283 -18.19 -10.12 -6.93
C GLY A 283 -18.59 -10.04 -5.45
N THR A 284 -18.86 -11.20 -4.86
CA THR A 284 -19.33 -11.36 -3.47
C THR A 284 -18.63 -12.51 -2.77
N TRP A 285 -18.40 -12.40 -1.47
CA TRP A 285 -18.02 -13.54 -0.64
C TRP A 285 -18.64 -13.43 0.75
N GLU A 286 -18.77 -14.56 1.43
CA GLU A 286 -19.14 -14.61 2.84
C GLU A 286 -17.93 -15.01 3.69
N GLU A 287 -17.74 -14.32 4.81
CA GLU A 287 -16.72 -14.68 5.80
C GLU A 287 -17.21 -14.33 7.21
N ASN A 288 -17.14 -15.29 8.15
CA ASN A 288 -17.54 -15.12 9.55
C ASN A 288 -18.97 -14.53 9.72
N GLY A 289 -19.93 -15.03 8.93
CA GLY A 289 -21.33 -14.56 8.94
C GLY A 289 -21.54 -13.15 8.35
N ARG A 290 -20.52 -12.53 7.76
CA ARG A 290 -20.62 -11.25 7.05
C ARG A 290 -20.51 -11.48 5.55
N ASN A 291 -21.48 -10.94 4.83
CA ASN A 291 -21.52 -10.93 3.38
C ASN A 291 -20.90 -9.63 2.84
N TYR A 292 -19.92 -9.76 1.96
CA TYR A 292 -19.22 -8.64 1.31
C TYR A 292 -19.58 -8.59 -0.17
N LEU A 293 -19.73 -7.38 -0.71
CA LEU A 293 -20.01 -7.11 -2.12
C LEU A 293 -19.03 -6.04 -2.61
N ILE A 294 -18.32 -6.30 -3.69
CA ILE A 294 -17.57 -5.28 -4.44
C ILE A 294 -18.40 -4.84 -5.63
N ALA A 295 -18.61 -3.53 -5.77
CA ALA A 295 -19.25 -2.95 -6.93
C ALA A 295 -18.53 -1.67 -7.40
N GLY A 296 -18.39 -1.51 -8.72
CA GLY A 296 -17.82 -0.31 -9.33
C GLY A 296 -18.92 0.71 -9.65
N LEU A 297 -18.70 1.99 -9.36
CA LEU A 297 -19.65 3.03 -9.80
C LEU A 297 -19.56 3.16 -11.33
N LYS A 298 -20.70 3.06 -12.03
CA LYS A 298 -20.75 3.07 -13.49
C LYS A 298 -20.18 4.39 -14.04
N GLY A 299 -19.23 4.30 -14.96
CA GLY A 299 -18.49 5.47 -15.50
C GLY A 299 -17.30 5.94 -14.65
N SER A 300 -17.03 5.30 -13.50
CA SER A 300 -15.86 5.57 -12.65
C SER A 300 -14.89 4.39 -12.62
N LYS A 301 -13.62 4.67 -12.29
CA LYS A 301 -12.62 3.65 -11.94
C LYS A 301 -12.69 3.23 -10.47
N VAL A 302 -13.36 4.02 -9.62
CA VAL A 302 -13.50 3.77 -8.19
C VAL A 302 -14.43 2.60 -7.93
N ARG A 303 -14.03 1.72 -7.03
CA ARG A 303 -14.83 0.57 -6.56
C ARG A 303 -15.10 0.72 -5.09
N TYR A 304 -16.24 0.19 -4.70
CA TYR A 304 -16.81 0.29 -3.36
C TYR A 304 -16.98 -1.11 -2.82
N CYS A 305 -16.77 -1.25 -1.51
CA CYS A 305 -17.08 -2.46 -0.80
C CYS A 305 -18.24 -2.19 0.16
N PHE A 306 -19.24 -3.06 0.10
CA PHE A 306 -20.42 -3.07 0.94
C PHE A 306 -20.33 -4.30 1.83
N ALA A 307 -20.68 -4.16 3.10
CA ALA A 307 -20.72 -5.27 4.06
C ALA A 307 -22.10 -5.35 4.71
N LYS A 308 -22.65 -6.56 4.78
CA LYS A 308 -23.90 -6.91 5.46
C LYS A 308 -23.60 -7.94 6.53
N GLY A 309 -23.99 -7.66 7.78
CA GLY A 309 -23.96 -8.63 8.88
C GLY A 309 -25.37 -9.00 9.33
N SER A 310 -25.51 -10.18 9.94
CA SER A 310 -26.66 -10.49 10.80
C SER A 310 -26.54 -9.71 12.11
N TYR A 311 -27.66 -9.18 12.60
CA TYR A 311 -27.73 -8.46 13.86
C TYR A 311 -28.02 -9.42 15.00
N ASP A 312 -27.04 -9.67 15.87
CA ASP A 312 -27.24 -10.11 17.25
C ASP A 312 -26.09 -9.59 18.12
N ASP A 313 -26.44 -9.15 19.34
CA ASP A 313 -25.61 -8.61 20.43
C ASP A 313 -24.66 -7.42 20.16
N SER A 314 -25.20 -6.19 20.22
CA SER A 314 -25.17 -5.37 21.47
C SER A 314 -25.40 -3.86 21.21
N PRO A 315 -26.04 -3.09 22.12
CA PRO A 315 -26.46 -1.71 21.85
C PRO A 315 -25.48 -0.61 22.30
N GLU A 316 -24.29 -0.94 22.83
CA GLU A 316 -23.45 -0.01 23.62
C GLU A 316 -22.25 0.62 22.85
N ALA A 317 -22.32 0.71 21.52
CA ALA A 317 -21.27 1.35 20.71
C ALA A 317 -21.54 2.84 20.36
N ASP A 318 -22.67 3.41 20.76
CA ASP A 318 -23.06 4.81 20.52
C ASP A 318 -22.40 5.82 21.50
N ALA A 319 -21.06 5.82 21.62
CA ALA A 319 -20.33 6.89 22.32
C ALA A 319 -18.79 6.92 22.08
N ALA A 320 -18.31 7.10 20.83
CA ALA A 320 -16.91 7.49 20.61
C ALA A 320 -16.70 8.31 19.33
N GLY A 321 -16.71 9.64 19.46
CA GLY A 321 -16.31 10.51 18.36
C GLY A 321 -14.79 10.57 18.19
N LEU A 322 -14.27 10.04 17.08
CA LEU A 322 -12.91 10.32 16.56
C LEU A 322 -12.84 10.09 15.03
N SER A 323 -11.96 10.82 14.34
CA SER A 323 -11.91 10.94 12.87
C SER A 323 -11.13 9.83 12.11
N ARG A 324 -11.42 9.61 10.80
CA ARG A 324 -10.55 9.18 9.65
C ARG A 324 -11.11 8.10 8.68
N PHE A 325 -10.31 7.16 8.16
CA PHE A 325 -10.41 6.57 6.80
C PHE A 325 -10.08 5.07 6.71
N CYS A 326 -10.79 4.29 5.86
CA CYS A 326 -10.27 3.18 5.00
C CYS A 326 -11.39 2.44 4.25
N CYS A 327 -11.17 1.87 3.06
CA CYS A 327 -12.10 0.90 2.44
C CYS A 327 -12.25 -0.37 3.30
N CYS A 328 -13.13 -1.33 2.94
CA CYS A 328 -13.33 -2.60 3.67
C CYS A 328 -12.04 -3.25 4.18
N PHE A 329 -11.67 -2.93 5.42
CA PHE A 329 -11.10 -3.85 6.39
C PHE A 329 -11.51 -3.44 7.81
N ARG A 330 -11.27 -4.34 8.75
CA ARG A 330 -11.84 -4.40 10.10
C ARG A 330 -11.40 -3.29 11.07
N LYS A 331 -11.51 -1.99 10.69
CA LYS A 331 -11.70 -0.91 11.69
C LYS A 331 -12.19 0.47 11.22
N VAL A 332 -12.11 0.85 9.93
CA VAL A 332 -12.46 2.24 9.50
C VAL A 332 -13.04 2.27 8.06
N CYS A 333 -13.66 3.38 7.60
CA CYS A 333 -14.63 3.35 6.48
C CYS A 333 -14.45 4.29 5.24
N TYR A 334 -14.69 3.68 4.07
CA TYR A 334 -15.13 4.15 2.75
C TYR A 334 -16.06 3.04 2.23
N GLY A 335 -17.18 2.85 2.91
CA GLY A 335 -18.14 1.80 2.65
C GLY A 335 -19.50 2.23 3.17
N LEU A 336 -20.56 1.81 2.49
CA LEU A 336 -21.94 2.11 2.85
C LEU A 336 -22.52 0.88 3.56
N THR A 337 -22.75 0.99 4.86
CA THR A 337 -23.36 -0.10 5.65
C THR A 337 -24.85 -0.19 5.32
N LEU A 338 -25.31 -1.41 5.00
CA LEU A 338 -26.69 -1.71 4.66
C LEU A 338 -27.42 -2.24 5.91
N GLN A 339 -28.22 -1.40 6.59
CA GLN A 339 -29.09 -1.81 7.70
C GLN A 339 -30.49 -2.20 7.22
N ASN A 340 -30.87 -3.47 7.41
CA ASN A 340 -32.28 -3.84 7.50
C ASN A 340 -32.85 -3.39 8.85
N ARG A 341 -34.17 -3.18 8.87
CA ARG A 341 -34.98 -2.98 10.08
C ARG A 341 -35.94 -4.14 10.25
#